data_AF-A0A832J7R1-F1
#
_entry.id   AF-A0A832J7R1-F1
#
_cell.length_a   1.000
_cell.length_b   1.000
_cell.length_c   1.000
_cell.angle_alpha   90.00
_cell.angle_beta   90.00
_cell.angle_gamma   90.00
#
_symmetry.space_group_name_H-M   'P 1'
#
loop_
_entity.id
_entity.type
_entity.pdbx_description
1 polymer ?
#
loop_
_entity_poly.entity_id
_entity_poly.type
_entity_poly.pdbx_seq_one_letter_code
_entity_poly.pdbx_strand_id
1 'polypeptide(L)' 'ITANLGDTKSTITHPATTTHGRLTPEQRSDAGISDSLIRIAVGLEDIEDIKADLQRGLD' A
#
# COMPACT_ATOMS: atom_id res chain seq x y z
N ILE A 1 3.54 7.27 -6.97
CA ILE A 1 3.14 6.63 -5.70
C ILE A 1 3.84 7.37 -4.56
N THR A 2 3.13 8.25 -3.87
CA THR A 2 3.61 8.96 -2.69
C THR A 2 3.54 8.03 -1.48
N ALA A 3 4.57 8.07 -0.62
CA ALA A 3 4.67 7.25 0.58
C ALA A 3 3.96 7.89 1.78
N ASN A 4 2.82 8.55 1.55
CA ASN A 4 2.09 9.28 2.59
C ASN A 4 1.09 8.34 3.30
N LEU A 5 0.75 8.68 4.53
CA LEU A 5 -0.31 8.05 5.32
C LEU A 5 -1.15 9.17 5.93
N GLY A 6 -2.48 9.09 5.82
CA GLY A 6 -3.40 10.09 6.38
C GLY A 6 -3.68 11.32 5.50
N ASP A 7 -3.53 11.19 4.17
CA ASP A 7 -3.97 12.23 3.22
C ASP A 7 -5.48 12.09 2.96
N THR A 8 -6.11 13.18 2.49
CA THR A 8 -7.50 13.20 1.99
C THR A 8 -7.71 12.30 0.78
N LYS A 9 -6.63 12.00 0.03
CA LYS A 9 -6.64 11.10 -1.12
C LYS A 9 -6.07 9.74 -0.77
N SER A 10 -6.73 8.69 -1.25
CA SER A 10 -6.28 7.32 -1.15
C SER A 10 -4.96 7.11 -1.87
N THR A 11 -4.04 6.35 -1.26
CA THR A 11 -2.75 6.01 -1.86
C THR A 11 -2.42 4.54 -1.66
N ILE A 12 -1.67 3.97 -2.61
CA ILE A 12 -1.28 2.56 -2.63
C ILE A 12 0.22 2.46 -2.88
N THR A 13 0.91 1.56 -2.19
CA THR A 13 2.37 1.35 -2.38
C THR A 13 2.77 -0.11 -2.19
N HIS A 14 3.92 -0.47 -2.75
CA HIS A 14 4.57 -1.76 -2.55
C HIS A 14 5.74 -1.58 -1.56
N PRO A 15 5.57 -1.86 -0.26
CA PRO A 15 6.55 -1.48 0.77
C PRO A 15 7.93 -2.09 0.53
N ALA A 16 8.00 -3.32 0.01
CA ALA A 16 9.27 -4.03 -0.20
C ALA A 16 10.17 -3.38 -1.27
N THR A 17 9.62 -2.63 -2.24
CA THR A 17 10.43 -1.87 -3.23
C THR A 17 10.40 -0.35 -3.02
N THR A 18 9.63 0.14 -2.05
CA THR A 18 9.50 1.58 -1.78
C THR A 18 9.96 1.93 -0.37
N THR A 19 9.03 2.16 0.56
CA THR A 19 9.25 2.67 1.92
C THR A 19 10.22 1.82 2.73
N HIS A 20 10.26 0.52 2.50
CA HIS A 20 11.10 -0.44 3.20
C HIS A 20 12.12 -1.11 2.27
N GLY A 21 12.33 -0.56 1.06
CA GLY A 21 13.24 -1.13 0.06
C GLY A 21 14.73 -1.09 0.45
N ARG A 22 15.09 -0.36 1.50
CA ARG A 22 16.46 -0.33 2.05
C ARG A 22 16.72 -1.40 3.12
N LEU A 23 15.69 -2.08 3.61
CA LEU A 23 15.85 -3.19 4.57
C LEU A 23 16.34 -4.44 3.85
N THR A 24 17.13 -5.27 4.54
CA THR A 24 17.48 -6.61 4.01
C THR A 24 16.23 -7.49 3.93
N PRO A 25 16.24 -8.57 3.12
CA PRO A 25 15.12 -9.52 3.07
C PRO A 25 14.72 -10.05 4.44
N GLU A 26 15.69 -10.34 5.32
CA GLU A 26 15.46 -10.85 6.68
C GLU A 26 14.77 -9.79 7.55
N GLN A 27 15.27 -8.55 7.53
CA GLN A 27 14.66 -7.44 8.27
C GLN A 27 13.22 -7.15 7.79
N ARG A 28 12.95 -7.29 6.49
CA ARG A 28 11.59 -7.17 5.95
C ARG A 28 10.70 -8.31 6.43
N SER A 29 11.21 -9.54 6.39
CA SER A 29 10.49 -10.72 6.88
C SER A 29 10.12 -10.59 8.36
N ASP A 30 11.06 -10.16 9.20
CA ASP A 30 10.84 -9.94 10.64
C ASP A 30 9.80 -8.84 10.91
N ALA A 31 9.71 -7.84 10.03
CA ALA A 31 8.70 -6.79 10.07
C ALA A 31 7.35 -7.19 9.42
N GLY A 32 7.20 -8.43 8.95
CA GLY A 32 6.00 -8.92 8.28
C GLY A 32 5.78 -8.37 6.86
N ILE A 33 6.85 -7.90 6.20
CA ILE A 33 6.81 -7.33 4.86
C ILE A 33 7.22 -8.38 3.84
N SER A 34 6.24 -8.95 3.13
CA SER A 34 6.48 -9.85 1.99
C SER A 34 6.61 -9.08 0.67
N ASP A 35 7.19 -9.73 -0.35
CA ASP A 35 7.28 -9.20 -1.72
C ASP A 35 5.91 -9.17 -2.45
N SER A 36 4.86 -9.73 -1.86
CA SER A 36 3.48 -9.64 -2.33
C SER A 36 2.65 -8.60 -1.57
N LEU A 37 3.22 -7.96 -0.55
CA LEU A 37 2.48 -7.05 0.31
C LEU A 37 2.19 -5.74 -0.41
N ILE A 38 0.91 -5.41 -0.50
CA ILE A 38 0.43 -4.10 -0.95
C ILE A 38 -0.13 -3.36 0.26
N ARG A 39 0.31 -2.12 0.46
CA ARG A 39 -0.20 -1.24 1.51
C ARG A 39 -1.09 -0.18 0.90
N ILE A 40 -2.32 -0.08 1.40
CA ILE A 40 -3.29 0.94 1.02
C ILE A 40 -3.50 1.87 2.21
N ALA A 41 -3.38 3.17 2.00
CA ALA A 41 -3.81 4.21 2.92
C ALA A 41 -5.10 4.81 2.36
N VAL A 42 -6.22 4.52 3.03
CA VAL A 42 -7.56 4.95 2.62
C VAL A 42 -7.74 6.43 2.95
N GLY A 43 -8.15 7.21 1.94
CA GLY A 43 -8.46 8.63 2.06
C GLY A 43 -9.90 8.88 2.50
N LEU A 44 -10.46 10.02 2.08
CA LEU A 44 -11.81 10.46 2.44
C LEU A 44 -12.78 10.44 1.24
N GLU A 45 -12.45 9.72 0.18
CA GLU A 45 -13.34 9.54 -0.97
C GLU A 45 -14.58 8.71 -0.62
N ASP A 46 -15.55 8.66 -1.54
CA ASP A 46 -16.72 7.81 -1.40
C ASP A 46 -16.32 6.33 -1.31
N ILE A 47 -16.90 5.61 -0.36
CA ILE A 47 -16.55 4.22 -0.09
C ILE A 47 -16.85 3.29 -1.27
N GLU A 48 -17.89 3.57 -2.06
CA GLU A 48 -18.25 2.76 -3.22
C GLU A 48 -17.29 2.99 -4.38
N ASP A 49 -16.79 4.22 -4.56
CA ASP A 49 -15.75 4.52 -5.55
C ASP A 49 -14.44 3.80 -5.21
N ILE A 50 -14.02 3.80 -3.94
CA ILE A 50 -12.81 3.09 -3.49
C ILE A 50 -12.95 1.59 -3.72
N LYS A 51 -14.09 0.99 -3.38
CA LYS A 51 -14.33 -0.44 -3.62
C LYS A 51 -14.29 -0.77 -5.11
N ALA A 52 -14.96 0.04 -5.94
CA ALA A 52 -15.00 -0.18 -7.38
C ALA A 52 -13.61 -0.08 -8.02
N ASP A 53 -12.76 0.84 -7.55
CA ASP A 53 -11.40 0.99 -8.05
C ASP A 53 -10.50 -0.20 -7.63
N LEU A 54 -10.56 -0.61 -6.36
CA LEU A 54 -9.81 -1.78 -5.87
C LEU A 54 -10.27 -3.07 -6.53
N GLN A 55 -11.57 -3.25 -6.72
CA GLN A 55 -12.11 -4.44 -7.39
C GLN A 55 -11.61 -4.52 -8.83
N ARG A 56 -11.63 -3.41 -9.58
CA ARG A 56 -11.08 -3.36 -10.95
C ARG A 56 -9.61 -3.71 -11.02
N GLY A 57 -8.82 -3.37 -9.99
CA GLY A 57 -7.38 -3.58 -9.96
C GLY A 57 -6.93 -4.95 -9.45
N LEU A 58 -7.81 -5.69 -8.77
CA LEU A 58 -7.48 -6.94 -8.07
C LEU A 58 -8.26 -8.17 -8.55
N ASP A 59 -9.39 -7.98 -9.24
CA ASP A 59 -10.12 -9.06 -9.95
C ASP A 59 -9.55 -9.28 -11.37
#